data_AF-A0A918XZ92-F1
#
_entry.id   AF-A0A918XZ92-F1
#
_cell.length_a   1.000
_cell.length_b   1.000
_cell.length_c   1.000
_cell.angle_alpha   90.00
_cell.angle_beta   90.00
_cell.angle_gamma   90.00
#
_symmetry.space_group_name_H-M   'P 1'
#
loop_
_entity.id
_entity.type
_entity.pdbx_description
1 polymer ?
#
loop_
_entity_poly.entity_id
_entity_poly.type
_entity_poly.pdbx_seq_one_letter_code
_entity_poly.pdbx_strand_id
1 'polypeptide(L)'
;MTGTIDARPVRDELHPVGDHPVGRRPAGERSVGELVHQATEQLSDLVRQEMTLARVELAQKGRRMGRGGGMLGAAGAIGYVGLIALAATVIAAISLALPVWAAALIVTGALFAIAGLLALAGRAQLRRATPPKPEATLGSVRADVEEIRERAHHR
;
A
#
# COMPACT_ATOMS: atom_id res chain seq x y z
N MET A 1 -33.76 -29.29 30.85
CA MET A 1 -32.44 -29.69 31.41
C MET A 1 -31.83 -28.45 32.03
N THR A 2 -32.33 -27.96 33.16
CA THR A 2 -32.45 -28.55 34.51
C THR A 2 -31.13 -28.48 35.27
N GLY A 3 -31.14 -27.67 36.35
CA GLY A 3 -30.22 -27.75 37.49
C GLY A 3 -28.89 -27.01 37.31
N THR A 4 -28.30 -26.34 38.28
CA THR A 4 -28.57 -26.26 39.73
C THR A 4 -27.80 -25.04 40.24
N ILE A 5 -28.46 -24.06 40.85
CA ILE A 5 -27.81 -22.97 41.57
C ILE A 5 -27.53 -23.48 42.99
N ASP A 6 -26.24 -23.68 43.29
CA ASP A 6 -25.72 -24.07 44.60
C ASP A 6 -25.77 -22.87 45.56
N ALA A 7 -26.58 -22.97 46.61
CA ALA A 7 -26.69 -21.97 47.66
C ALA A 7 -25.70 -22.32 48.79
N ARG A 8 -24.55 -21.63 48.83
CA ARG A 8 -23.66 -21.67 49.99
C ARG A 8 -24.11 -20.66 51.05
N PRO A 9 -24.10 -21.02 52.35
CA PRO A 9 -24.34 -20.06 53.42
C PRO A 9 -23.13 -19.14 53.58
N VAL A 10 -23.33 -17.85 53.30
CA VAL A 10 -22.35 -16.79 53.58
C VAL A 10 -22.28 -16.64 55.10
N ARG A 11 -21.11 -16.96 55.67
CA ARG A 11 -20.83 -16.74 57.09
C ARG A 11 -20.62 -15.26 57.33
N ASP A 12 -21.35 -14.70 58.29
CA ASP A 12 -21.09 -13.39 58.88
C ASP A 12 -19.77 -13.42 59.65
N GLU A 13 -18.66 -13.20 58.96
CA GLU A 13 -17.41 -12.79 59.59
C GLU A 13 -17.47 -11.27 59.82
N LEU A 14 -17.89 -10.88 61.02
CA LEU A 14 -17.67 -9.52 61.53
C LEU A 14 -16.17 -9.26 61.64
N HIS A 15 -15.57 -8.75 60.58
CA HIS A 15 -14.29 -8.07 60.65
C HIS A 15 -14.48 -6.74 61.40
N PRO A 16 -13.74 -6.48 62.49
CA PRO A 16 -13.74 -5.17 63.12
C PRO A 16 -13.23 -4.16 62.09
N VAL A 17 -14.11 -3.24 61.71
CA VAL A 17 -13.79 -2.07 60.90
C VAL A 17 -12.78 -1.26 61.69
N GLY A 18 -11.50 -1.54 61.47
CA GLY A 18 -10.45 -0.62 61.82
C GLY A 18 -10.70 0.66 61.05
N ASP A 19 -10.73 1.77 61.77
CA ASP A 19 -10.76 3.11 61.22
C ASP A 19 -9.52 3.32 60.34
N HIS A 20 -9.60 2.87 59.10
CA HIS A 20 -8.73 3.38 58.06
C HIS A 20 -9.09 4.87 57.95
N PRO A 21 -8.17 5.80 58.25
CA PRO A 21 -8.37 7.17 57.85
C PRO A 21 -8.47 7.14 56.33
N VAL A 22 -9.71 7.13 55.84
CA VAL A 22 -10.01 7.46 54.47
C VAL A 22 -9.61 8.93 54.39
N GLY A 23 -8.34 9.15 54.10
CA GLY A 23 -7.84 10.34 53.45
C GLY A 23 -8.60 10.41 52.14
N ARG A 24 -9.84 10.87 52.25
CA ARG A 24 -10.73 11.24 51.17
C ARG A 24 -9.97 12.40 50.54
N ARG A 25 -9.06 12.09 49.60
CA ARG A 25 -8.48 13.10 48.72
C ARG A 25 -9.71 13.86 48.21
N PRO A 26 -9.79 15.17 48.46
CA PRO A 26 -10.98 15.90 48.13
C PRO A 26 -11.28 15.64 46.66
N ALA A 27 -12.49 15.14 46.37
CA ALA A 27 -13.03 15.07 45.02
C ALA A 27 -13.38 16.50 44.55
N GLY A 28 -12.46 17.43 44.76
CA GLY A 28 -12.55 18.83 44.38
C GLY A 28 -11.76 19.01 43.09
N GLU A 29 -12.50 19.12 41.99
CA GLU A 29 -12.09 19.86 40.79
C GLU A 29 -10.67 19.52 40.30
N ARG A 30 -10.55 18.45 39.49
CA ARG A 30 -9.38 18.31 38.61
C ARG A 30 -9.17 19.66 37.93
N SER A 31 -8.01 20.26 38.17
CA SER A 31 -7.68 21.57 37.64
C SER A 31 -7.78 21.52 36.11
N VAL A 32 -8.25 22.60 35.48
CA VAL A 32 -8.31 22.70 34.01
C VAL A 32 -6.93 22.37 33.39
N GLY A 33 -5.85 22.68 34.11
CA GLY A 33 -4.48 22.31 33.71
C GLY A 33 -4.20 20.80 33.69
N GLU A 34 -4.74 20.03 34.65
CA GLU A 34 -4.59 18.55 34.66
C GLU A 34 -5.38 17.88 33.53
N LEU A 35 -6.58 18.39 33.21
CA LEU A 35 -7.39 17.86 32.11
C LEU A 35 -6.75 18.14 30.74
N VAL A 36 -6.18 19.33 30.56
CA VAL A 36 -5.42 19.67 29.34
C VAL A 36 -4.16 18.83 29.23
N HIS A 37 -3.45 18.61 30.33
CA HIS A 37 -2.28 17.74 30.37
C HIS A 37 -2.64 16.29 29.97
N GLN A 38 -3.67 15.72 30.58
CA GLN A 38 -4.15 14.37 30.28
C GLN A 38 -4.66 14.23 28.84
N ALA A 39 -5.38 15.22 28.31
CA ALA A 39 -5.84 15.21 26.92
C ALA A 39 -4.67 15.29 25.92
N THR A 40 -3.64 16.08 26.23
CA THR A 40 -2.42 16.19 25.41
C THR A 40 -1.63 14.89 25.42
N GLU A 41 -1.57 14.23 26.57
CA GLU A 41 -0.92 12.92 26.73
C GLU A 41 -1.66 11.83 25.94
N GLN A 42 -3.00 11.77 26.06
CA GLN A 42 -3.82 10.84 25.28
C GLN A 42 -3.72 11.07 23.77
N LEU A 43 -3.69 12.33 23.33
CA LEU A 43 -3.49 12.65 21.92
C LEU A 43 -2.08 12.22 21.46
N SER A 44 -1.07 12.46 22.28
CA SER A 44 0.31 12.03 21.99
C SER A 44 0.42 10.50 21.87
N ASP A 45 -0.31 9.76 22.70
CA ASP A 45 -0.37 8.30 22.65
C ASP A 45 -1.13 7.80 21.42
N LEU A 46 -2.25 8.44 21.08
CA LEU A 46 -3.02 8.11 19.88
C LEU A 46 -2.19 8.30 18.61
N VAL A 47 -1.49 9.44 18.49
CA VAL A 47 -0.61 9.69 17.33
C VAL A 47 0.50 8.63 17.24
N ARG A 48 1.12 8.24 18.37
CA ARG A 48 2.13 7.17 18.37
C ARG A 48 1.55 5.83 17.97
N GLN A 49 0.34 5.50 18.42
CA GLN A 49 -0.37 4.27 18.05
C GLN A 49 -0.68 4.25 16.55
N GLU A 50 -1.24 5.33 16.01
CA GLU A 50 -1.58 5.44 14.59
C GLU A 50 -0.32 5.35 13.71
N MET A 51 0.77 6.01 14.13
CA MET A 51 2.07 5.86 13.45
C MET A 51 2.59 4.42 13.50
N THR A 52 2.41 3.72 14.63
CA THR A 52 2.84 2.33 14.77
C THR A 52 2.00 1.40 13.89
N LEU A 53 0.69 1.62 13.85
CA LEU A 53 -0.24 0.89 12.99
C LEU A 53 0.07 1.13 11.52
N ALA A 54 0.22 2.39 11.11
CA ALA A 54 0.59 2.76 9.74
C ALA A 54 1.92 2.12 9.32
N ARG A 55 2.92 2.09 10.21
CA ARG A 55 4.19 1.38 9.94
C ARG A 55 3.99 -0.11 9.70
N VAL A 56 3.14 -0.77 10.50
CA VAL A 56 2.83 -2.20 10.33
C VAL A 56 2.09 -2.43 9.01
N GLU A 57 1.08 -1.62 8.70
CA GLU A 57 0.31 -1.76 7.46
C GLU A 57 1.17 -1.50 6.23
N LEU A 58 2.00 -0.45 6.24
CA LEU A 58 2.96 -0.16 5.17
C LEU A 58 3.97 -1.29 5.00
N ALA A 59 4.48 -1.86 6.10
CA ALA A 59 5.38 -3.01 6.03
C ALA A 59 4.68 -4.25 5.45
N GLN A 60 3.43 -4.53 5.83
CA GLN A 60 2.65 -5.64 5.29
C GLN A 60 2.33 -5.44 3.81
N LYS A 61 1.89 -4.24 3.41
CA LYS A 61 1.62 -3.87 2.02
C LYS A 61 2.90 -3.94 1.19
N GLY A 62 4.01 -3.44 1.72
CA GLY A 62 5.35 -3.53 1.13
C GLY A 62 5.82 -4.97 0.94
N ARG A 63 5.64 -5.84 1.94
CA ARG A 63 5.95 -7.28 1.82
C ARG A 63 5.10 -7.98 0.77
N ARG A 64 3.79 -7.66 0.69
CA ARG A 64 2.88 -8.25 -0.30
C ARG A 64 3.25 -7.79 -1.72
N MET A 65 3.47 -6.49 -1.92
CA MET A 65 3.95 -5.94 -3.19
C MET A 65 5.34 -6.47 -3.55
N GLY A 66 6.24 -6.61 -2.57
CA GLY A 66 7.60 -7.12 -2.77
C GLY A 66 7.60 -8.60 -3.19
N ARG A 67 6.78 -9.44 -2.55
CA ARG A 67 6.62 -10.84 -2.99
C ARG A 67 6.00 -10.93 -4.38
N GLY A 68 4.93 -10.18 -4.64
CA GLY A 68 4.28 -10.16 -5.95
C GLY A 68 5.21 -9.67 -7.06
N GLY A 69 5.91 -8.56 -6.82
CA GLY A 69 6.90 -8.01 -7.73
C GLY A 69 8.09 -8.95 -7.94
N GLY A 70 8.58 -9.59 -6.87
CA GLY A 70 9.64 -10.60 -6.95
C GLY A 70 9.23 -11.83 -7.76
N MET A 71 8.02 -12.35 -7.55
CA MET A 71 7.48 -13.47 -8.32
C MET A 71 7.30 -13.11 -9.80
N LEU A 72 6.75 -11.93 -10.10
CA LEU A 72 6.63 -11.46 -11.49
C LEU A 72 8.00 -11.25 -12.15
N GLY A 73 8.97 -10.71 -11.41
CA GLY A 73 10.35 -10.57 -11.87
C GLY A 73 10.99 -11.93 -12.19
N ALA A 74 10.85 -12.90 -11.29
CA ALA A 74 11.36 -14.26 -11.49
C ALA A 74 10.65 -14.96 -12.67
N ALA A 75 9.33 -14.86 -12.76
CA ALA A 75 8.56 -15.39 -13.88
C ALA A 75 8.98 -14.75 -15.21
N GLY A 76 9.23 -13.43 -15.23
CA GLY A 76 9.76 -12.73 -16.40
C GLY A 76 11.15 -13.21 -16.80
N ALA A 77 12.06 -13.39 -15.83
CA ALA A 77 13.41 -13.89 -16.08
C ALA A 77 13.41 -15.32 -16.63
N ILE A 78 12.65 -16.23 -15.99
CA ILE A 78 12.50 -17.61 -16.46
C ILE A 78 11.83 -17.65 -17.83
N GLY A 79 10.77 -16.86 -18.03
CA GLY A 79 10.09 -16.73 -19.31
C GLY A 79 11.02 -16.24 -20.42
N TYR A 80 11.89 -15.28 -20.13
CA TYR A 80 12.88 -14.78 -21.08
C TYR A 80 13.88 -15.85 -21.51
N VAL A 81 14.42 -16.62 -20.55
CA VAL A 81 15.29 -17.78 -20.86
C VAL A 81 14.52 -18.82 -21.69
N GLY A 82 13.26 -19.08 -21.33
CA GLY A 82 12.38 -19.97 -22.08
C GLY A 82 12.15 -19.52 -23.53
N LEU A 83 12.01 -18.22 -23.78
CA LEU A 83 11.89 -17.66 -25.14
C LEU A 83 13.16 -17.87 -25.96
N ILE A 84 14.34 -17.71 -25.36
CA ILE A 84 15.63 -17.99 -26.03
C ILE A 84 15.71 -19.48 -26.39
N ALA A 85 15.40 -20.37 -25.44
CA ALA A 85 15.40 -21.81 -25.66
C ALA A 85 14.38 -22.25 -26.72
N LEU A 86 13.19 -21.63 -26.73
CA LEU A 86 12.17 -21.87 -27.74
C LEU A 86 12.64 -21.41 -29.12
N ALA A 87 13.22 -20.22 -29.24
CA ALA A 87 13.79 -19.74 -30.49
C ALA A 87 14.85 -20.71 -31.03
N ALA A 88 15.77 -21.17 -30.17
CA ALA A 88 16.77 -22.18 -30.54
C ALA A 88 16.13 -23.50 -30.98
N THR A 89 15.06 -23.94 -30.32
CA THR A 89 14.32 -25.16 -30.67
C THR A 89 13.67 -25.05 -32.05
N VAL A 90 13.04 -23.90 -32.35
CA VAL A 90 12.44 -23.66 -33.67
C VAL A 90 13.51 -23.59 -34.76
N ILE A 91 14.64 -22.93 -34.49
CA ILE A 91 15.79 -22.90 -35.42
C ILE A 91 16.28 -24.33 -35.69
N ALA A 92 16.47 -25.14 -34.64
CA ALA A 92 16.91 -26.53 -34.77
C ALA A 92 15.92 -27.37 -35.59
N ALA A 93 14.62 -27.22 -35.35
CA ALA A 93 13.58 -27.91 -36.09
C ALA A 93 13.56 -27.54 -37.59
N ILE A 94 13.65 -26.24 -37.92
CA ILE A 94 13.68 -25.77 -39.32
C ILE A 94 15.00 -26.17 -39.99
N SER A 95 16.10 -26.25 -39.23
CA SER A 95 17.41 -26.64 -39.75
C SER A 95 17.46 -28.10 -40.23
N LEU A 96 16.42 -28.90 -39.97
CA LEU A 96 16.26 -30.23 -40.57
C LEU A 96 15.97 -30.16 -42.08
N ALA A 97 15.46 -29.03 -42.59
CA ALA A 97 15.09 -28.83 -43.99
C ALA A 97 15.95 -27.77 -44.71
N LEU A 98 16.58 -26.85 -43.97
CA LEU A 98 17.34 -25.71 -44.50
C LEU A 98 18.69 -25.57 -43.76
N PRO A 99 19.70 -24.90 -44.33
CA PRO A 99 20.92 -24.61 -43.59
C PRO A 99 20.64 -23.69 -42.39
N VAL A 100 21.40 -23.89 -41.30
CA VAL A 100 21.17 -23.24 -40.00
C VAL A 100 21.10 -21.71 -40.08
N TRP A 101 21.88 -21.08 -40.96
CA TRP A 101 21.87 -19.63 -41.13
C TRP A 101 20.54 -19.12 -41.69
N ALA A 102 19.92 -19.86 -42.63
CA ALA A 102 18.64 -19.49 -43.21
C ALA A 102 17.50 -19.69 -42.20
N ALA A 103 17.54 -20.80 -41.46
CA ALA A 103 16.61 -21.07 -40.36
C ALA A 103 16.68 -19.95 -39.29
N ALA A 104 17.89 -19.57 -38.88
CA ALA A 104 18.11 -18.49 -37.93
C ALA A 104 17.53 -17.16 -38.44
N LEU A 105 17.81 -16.76 -39.68
CA LEU A 105 17.29 -15.52 -40.26
C LEU A 105 15.76 -15.48 -40.30
N ILE A 106 15.11 -16.60 -40.67
CA ILE A 106 13.64 -16.68 -40.69
C ILE A 106 13.07 -16.46 -39.29
N VAL A 107 13.59 -17.19 -38.30
CA VAL A 107 13.11 -17.09 -36.91
C VAL A 107 13.37 -15.70 -36.34
N THR A 108 14.56 -15.14 -36.57
CA THR A 108 14.89 -13.76 -36.16
C THR A 108 13.94 -12.75 -36.81
N GLY A 109 13.73 -12.83 -38.12
CA GLY A 109 12.80 -11.94 -38.83
C GLY A 109 11.37 -12.01 -38.27
N ALA A 110 10.87 -13.22 -38.01
CA ALA A 110 9.55 -13.41 -37.41
C ALA A 110 9.45 -12.79 -36.00
N LEU A 111 10.47 -13.00 -35.15
CA LEU A 111 10.51 -12.42 -33.80
C LEU A 111 10.56 -10.89 -33.84
N PHE A 112 11.34 -10.28 -34.74
CA PHE A 112 11.37 -8.82 -34.92
C PHE A 112 10.04 -8.27 -35.44
N ALA A 113 9.35 -8.98 -36.34
CA ALA A 113 8.02 -8.58 -36.79
C ALA A 113 7.02 -8.57 -35.62
N ILE A 114 7.00 -9.63 -34.81
CA ILE A 114 6.14 -9.71 -33.61
C ILE A 114 6.50 -8.59 -32.62
N ALA A 115 7.79 -8.38 -32.34
CA ALA A 115 8.25 -7.32 -31.45
C ALA A 115 7.83 -5.93 -31.94
N GLY A 116 7.94 -5.67 -33.25
CA GLY A 116 7.49 -4.43 -33.88
C GLY A 116 5.98 -4.21 -33.70
N LEU A 117 5.16 -5.25 -33.94
CA LEU A 117 3.72 -5.17 -33.75
C LEU A 117 3.34 -4.91 -32.28
N LEU A 118 3.97 -5.61 -31.34
CA LEU A 118 3.76 -5.40 -29.91
C LEU A 118 4.18 -3.99 -29.47
N ALA A 119 5.31 -3.48 -29.96
CA ALA A 119 5.77 -2.13 -29.67
C ALA A 119 4.79 -1.07 -30.20
N LEU A 120 4.25 -1.26 -31.41
CA LEU A 120 3.23 -0.37 -31.99
C LEU A 120 1.93 -0.42 -31.18
N ALA A 121 1.45 -1.61 -30.83
CA ALA A 121 0.25 -1.80 -30.02
C ALA A 121 0.41 -1.20 -28.62
N GLY A 122 1.55 -1.44 -27.97
CA GLY A 122 1.88 -0.86 -26.67
C GLY A 122 1.94 0.67 -26.72
N ARG A 123 2.59 1.25 -27.74
CA ARG A 123 2.61 2.70 -27.96
C ARG A 123 1.21 3.26 -28.17
N ALA A 124 0.36 2.55 -28.93
CA ALA A 124 -1.02 2.96 -29.15
C ALA A 124 -1.85 2.95 -27.86
N GLN A 125 -1.70 1.91 -27.01
CA GLN A 125 -2.35 1.85 -25.71
C GLN A 125 -1.87 2.96 -24.78
N LEU A 126 -0.55 3.21 -24.71
CA LEU A 126 0.00 4.26 -23.87
C LEU A 126 -0.48 5.65 -24.30
N ARG A 127 -0.57 5.90 -25.61
CA ARG A 127 -1.14 7.14 -26.15
C ARG A 127 -2.63 7.32 -25.85
N ARG A 128 -3.39 6.23 -25.66
CA ARG A 128 -4.81 6.28 -25.27
C ARG A 128 -4.98 6.45 -23.76
N ALA A 129 -4.06 5.87 -22.97
CA ALA A 129 -4.10 5.92 -21.51
C ALA A 129 -3.54 7.24 -20.93
N THR A 130 -2.70 7.95 -21.68
CA THR A 130 -2.21 9.28 -21.30
C THR A 130 -3.19 10.33 -21.84
N PRO A 131 -3.89 11.09 -20.97
CA PRO A 131 -4.69 12.24 -21.41
C PRO A 131 -3.81 13.20 -22.23
N PRO A 132 -4.31 13.82 -23.32
CA PRO A 132 -3.60 14.94 -23.92
C PRO A 132 -3.26 15.92 -22.81
N LYS A 133 -2.03 16.48 -22.83
CA LYS A 133 -1.49 17.39 -21.79
C LYS A 133 -2.64 18.23 -21.21
N PRO A 134 -2.82 18.32 -19.88
CA PRO A 134 -3.97 19.01 -19.32
C PRO A 134 -3.83 20.52 -19.55
N GLU A 135 -4.15 20.99 -20.75
CA GLU A 135 -4.20 22.41 -21.09
C GLU A 135 -5.26 23.08 -20.21
N ALA A 136 -6.33 22.35 -19.86
CA ALA A 136 -7.35 22.76 -18.92
C ALA A 136 -6.82 22.92 -17.47
N THR A 137 -5.96 22.02 -16.97
CA THR A 137 -5.44 22.11 -15.59
C THR A 137 -4.33 23.14 -15.46
N LEU A 138 -3.54 23.36 -16.52
CA LEU A 138 -2.59 24.49 -16.56
C LEU A 138 -3.33 25.83 -16.68
N GLY A 139 -4.46 25.86 -17.38
CA GLY A 139 -5.33 27.03 -17.48
C GLY A 139 -5.98 27.40 -16.14
N SER A 140 -6.52 26.42 -15.41
CA SER A 140 -7.15 26.67 -14.10
C SER A 140 -6.12 27.11 -13.05
N VAL A 141 -4.94 26.46 -13.00
CA VAL A 141 -3.87 26.88 -12.07
C VAL A 141 -3.33 28.27 -12.41
N ARG A 142 -3.25 28.64 -13.70
CA ARG A 142 -2.87 30.01 -14.10
C ARG A 142 -3.95 31.03 -13.74
N ALA A 143 -5.23 30.70 -13.94
CA ALA A 143 -6.35 31.56 -13.56
C ALA A 143 -6.40 31.79 -12.05
N ASP A 144 -6.21 30.74 -11.25
CA ASP A 144 -6.18 30.83 -9.79
C ASP A 144 -5.00 31.70 -9.30
N VAL A 145 -3.85 31.63 -9.97
CA VAL A 145 -2.68 32.46 -9.65
C VAL A 145 -2.90 33.92 -10.06
N GLU A 146 -3.55 34.18 -11.20
CA GLU A 146 -3.88 35.54 -11.66
C GLU A 146 -4.87 36.21 -10.70
N GLU A 147 -5.89 35.48 -10.22
CA GLU A 147 -6.88 35.97 -9.26
C GLU A 147 -6.25 36.31 -7.90
N ILE A 148 -5.32 35.47 -7.41
CA ILE A 148 -4.56 35.76 -6.18
C ILE A 148 -3.70 37.02 -6.35
N ARG A 149 -3.10 37.22 -7.54
CA ARG A 149 -2.26 38.38 -7.85
C ARG A 149 -3.07 39.67 -7.94
N GLU A 150 -4.26 39.63 -8.54
CA GLU A 150 -5.18 40.77 -8.67
C GLU A 150 -5.70 41.22 -7.29
N ARG A 151 -6.04 40.27 -6.41
CA ARG A 151 -6.44 40.57 -5.02
C ARG A 151 -5.31 41.16 -4.16
N ALA A 152 -4.06 40.85 -4.49
CA ALA A 152 -2.89 41.39 -3.79
C ALA A 152 -2.53 42.82 -4.23
N HIS A 153 -2.89 43.23 -5.45
CA HIS A 153 -2.63 44.58 -5.97
C HIS A 153 -3.70 45.63 -5.60
N HIS A 154 -4.82 45.21 -5.02
CA HIS A 154 -5.90 46.09 -4.55
C HIS A 154 -5.84 46.45 -3.04
N ARG A 155 -4.67 46.32 -2.40
CA ARG A 155 -4.36 46.85 -1.06
C ARG A 155 -3.23 47.88 -1.14
#